data_AF-A0A972BVV5-F1
#
_entry.id   AF-A0A972BVV5-F1
#
_cell.length_a   1.000
_cell.length_b   1.000
_cell.length_c   1.000
_cell.angle_alpha   90.00
_cell.angle_beta   90.00
_cell.angle_gamma   90.00
#
_symmetry.space_group_name_H-M   'P 1'
#
loop_
_entity.id
_entity.type
_entity.pdbx_description
1 polymer ?
#
loop_
_entity_poly.entity_id
_entity_poly.type
_entity_poly.pdbx_seq_one_letter_code
_entity_poly.pdbx_strand_id
1 'polypeptide(L)' 'MAKFPLDPLVEVMAKLRGPTGCPWDKEQDHASLRRYLIEE' A
#
# COMPACT_ATOMS: atom_id res chain seq x y z
N MET A 1 0.36 -24.03 -2.61
CA MET A 1 0.01 -22.68 -2.11
C MET A 1 1.30 -21.98 -1.68
N ALA A 2 1.38 -20.66 -1.88
CA ALA A 2 2.52 -19.88 -1.42
C ALA A 2 2.58 -19.88 0.12
N LYS A 3 3.79 -19.93 0.69
CA LYS A 3 4.01 -19.87 2.15
C LYS A 3 3.56 -18.53 2.74
N PHE A 4 3.63 -17.46 1.95
CA PHE A 4 3.17 -16.11 2.29
C PHE A 4 2.39 -15.55 1.11
N PRO A 5 1.05 -15.67 1.09
CA PRO A 5 0.23 -15.06 0.05
C PRO A 5 0.26 -13.54 0.18
N LEU A 6 0.17 -12.84 -0.96
CA LEU A 6 0.10 -11.38 -0.98
C LEU A 6 -1.31 -10.84 -0.71
N ASP A 7 -2.34 -11.66 -0.84
CA ASP A 7 -3.74 -11.25 -0.69
C ASP A 7 -4.01 -10.45 0.61
N PRO A 8 -3.51 -10.87 1.79
CA PRO A 8 -3.70 -10.09 3.01
C PRO A 8 -3.08 -8.69 2.96
N LEU A 9 -1.94 -8.53 2.28
CA LEU A 9 -1.30 -7.22 2.10
C LEU A 9 -2.12 -6.34 1.14
N VAL A 10 -2.63 -6.94 0.06
CA VAL A 10 -3.50 -6.24 -0.90
C VAL A 10 -4.79 -5.77 -0.23
N GLU A 11 -5.39 -6.56 0.65
CA GLU A 11 -6.58 -6.19 1.42
C GLU A 11 -6.33 -5.00 2.36
N VAL A 12 -5.17 -4.97 3.04
CA VAL A 12 -4.78 -3.83 3.88
C VAL A 12 -4.64 -2.56 3.03
N MET A 13 -3.95 -2.64 1.89
CA MET A 13 -3.79 -1.50 0.99
C MET A 13 -5.13 -1.01 0.44
N ALA A 14 -6.04 -1.92 0.10
CA ALA A 14 -7.39 -1.57 -0.34
C ALA A 14 -8.19 -0.83 0.73
N LYS A 15 -8.07 -1.24 2.00
CA LYS A 15 -8.71 -0.55 3.13
C LYS A 15 -8.12 0.84 3.36
N LEU A 16 -6.79 0.97 3.34
CA LEU A 16 -6.10 2.25 3.54
C LEU A 16 -6.42 3.26 2.43
N ARG A 17 -6.59 2.80 1.19
CA ARG A 17 -6.93 3.67 0.03
C ARG A 17 -8.43 3.78 -0.24
N GLY A 18 -9.27 3.06 0.51
CA GLY A 18 -10.73 3.04 0.34
C GLY A 18 -11.42 4.35 0.76
N PRO A 19 -12.74 4.51 0.54
CA PRO A 19 -13.46 5.78 0.76
C PRO A 19 -13.23 6.41 2.14
N THR A 20 -13.18 5.61 3.20
CA THR A 20 -12.94 6.06 4.58
C THR A 20 -11.48 5.87 5.04
N GLY A 21 -10.58 5.55 4.11
CA GLY A 21 -9.17 5.28 4.37
C GLY A 21 -8.34 6.55 4.57
N CYS A 22 -7.06 6.34 4.87
CA CYS A 22 -6.08 7.39 5.17
C CYS A 22 -5.91 8.36 3.97
N PRO A 23 -5.99 9.68 4.19
CA PRO A 23 -5.77 10.67 3.14
C PRO A 23 -4.39 10.55 2.48
N TRP A 24 -3.34 10.35 3.28
CA TRP A 24 -1.97 10.24 2.79
C TRP A 24 -1.79 9.05 1.84
N ASP A 25 -2.33 7.88 2.19
CA ASP A 25 -2.26 6.67 1.34
C ASP A 25 -3.01 6.81 0.01
N LYS A 26 -4.07 7.63 -0.01
CA LYS A 26 -4.82 7.94 -1.24
C LYS A 26 -4.03 8.85 -2.17
N GLU A 27 -3.30 9.81 -1.61
CA GLU A 27 -2.47 10.77 -2.35
C GLU A 27 -1.16 10.15 -2.88
N GLN A 28 -0.71 9.01 -2.33
CA GLN A 28 0.50 8.34 -2.79
C GLN A 28 0.40 7.86 -4.25
N ASP A 29 1.51 8.04 -4.97
CA ASP A 29 1.75 7.50 -6.31
C ASP A 29 3.15 6.86 -6.40
N HIS A 30 3.50 6.34 -7.58
CA HIS A 30 4.80 5.70 -7.79
C HIS A 30 6.00 6.66 -7.64
N ALA A 31 5.81 7.97 -7.88
CA ALA A 31 6.86 8.95 -7.76
C ALA A 31 7.11 9.31 -6.29
N SER A 32 6.05 9.52 -5.51
CA SER A 32 6.14 9.85 -4.07
C SER A 32 6.72 8.70 -3.26
N LEU A 33 6.41 7.45 -3.63
CA LEU A 33 6.87 6.25 -2.93
C LEU A 33 8.31 5.83 -3.26
N ARG A 34 8.87 6.28 -4.39
CA ARG A 34 10.19 5.85 -4.87
C ARG A 34 11.30 6.05 -3.84
N ARG A 35 11.29 7.18 -3.12
CA ARG A 35 12.32 7.48 -2.12
C ARG A 35 12.28 6.48 -0.96
N TYR A 36 11.08 6.12 -0.52
CA TYR A 36 10.89 5.24 0.63
C TYR A 36 11.23 3.79 0.30
N LEU A 37 11.06 3.38 -0.97
CA LEU A 37 11.46 2.04 -1.43
C LEU A 37 12.99 1.82 -1.41
N ILE A 38 13.79 2.88 -1.46
CA ILE A 38 15.26 2.80 -1.42
C ILE A 38 15.76 2.77 0.03
N GLU A 39 15.01 3.36 0.95
CA GLU A 39 15.38 3.50 2.37
C GLU A 39 15.11 2.23 3.20
N GLU A 40 14.10 1.45 2.81
CA GLU A 40 13.71 0.17 3.44
C GLU A 40 14.42 -1.05 2.81
#